data_AF-A0A1G6VNI2-F1
#
_entry.id   AF-A0A1G6VNI2-F1
#
_cell.length_a   1.000
_cell.length_b   1.000
_cell.length_c   1.000
_cell.angle_alpha   90.00
_cell.angle_beta   90.00
_cell.angle_gamma   90.00
#
_symmetry.space_group_name_H-M   'P 1'
#
loop_
_entity.id
_entity.type
_entity.pdbx_description
1 polymer ?
#
loop_
_entity_poly.entity_id
_entity_poly.type
_entity_poly.pdbx_seq_one_letter_code
_entity_poly.pdbx_strand_id
1 'polypeptide(L)'
;MQPQAPLGAVNRAVTAPAVVAERCTVTGGRWYSYFDYIYVDGPRGLDIDHLVPLAEAWDSGAREWDPKRREAYANDLGDSTSLIAVTTRSNCSKSEQDPAEWMPPSGSAACRYTCEWTSVKTRWGLAVDQAELEVLDAIVAD
;
A
#
# COMPACT_ATOMS: atom_id res chain seq x y z
N MET A 1 -15.36 -4.67 8.27
CA MET A 1 -14.55 -5.68 8.96
C MET A 1 -13.40 -5.99 8.04
N GLN A 2 -12.24 -5.34 8.19
CA GLN A 2 -11.10 -5.62 7.33
C GLN A 2 -10.44 -6.92 7.78
N PRO A 3 -10.18 -7.89 6.87
CA PRO A 3 -9.45 -9.10 7.19
C PRO A 3 -8.02 -8.75 7.58
N GLN A 4 -7.43 -9.59 8.44
CA GLN A 4 -6.04 -9.43 8.88
C GLN A 4 -5.11 -9.44 7.66
N ALA A 5 -4.12 -8.56 7.66
CA ALA A 5 -3.15 -8.46 6.59
C ALA A 5 -2.35 -9.77 6.43
N PRO A 6 -2.16 -10.26 5.20
CA PRO A 6 -1.43 -11.50 4.96
C PRO A 6 0.07 -11.37 5.27
N LEU A 7 0.67 -12.47 5.73
CA LEU A 7 2.08 -12.60 6.14
C LEU A 7 3.11 -12.10 5.10
N GLY A 8 2.76 -11.99 3.83
CA GLY A 8 3.67 -11.50 2.80
C GLY A 8 4.00 -10.00 2.89
N ALA A 9 3.11 -9.18 3.48
CA ALA A 9 3.40 -7.76 3.74
C ALA A 9 4.50 -7.58 4.83
N VAL A 10 4.71 -8.63 5.63
CA VAL A 10 5.71 -8.70 6.70
C VAL A 10 7.14 -8.90 6.14
N ASN A 11 7.28 -9.32 4.88
CA ASN A 11 8.58 -9.65 4.25
C ASN A 11 9.46 -8.44 3.89
N ARG A 12 8.98 -7.20 4.09
CA ARG A 12 9.78 -5.98 3.92
C ARG A 12 10.31 -5.41 5.24
N ALA A 13 10.34 -6.21 6.30
CA ALA A 13 11.04 -5.84 7.52
C ALA A 13 12.55 -5.72 7.25
N VAL A 14 13.16 -4.63 7.71
CA VAL A 14 14.61 -4.44 7.71
C VAL A 14 15.27 -5.36 8.74
N THR A 15 14.56 -5.65 9.83
CA THR A 15 14.90 -6.73 10.77
C THR A 15 13.73 -7.70 10.83
N ALA A 16 13.99 -8.98 10.56
CA ALA A 16 12.96 -10.02 10.59
C ALA A 16 12.24 -10.06 11.95
N PRO A 17 10.90 -10.16 11.97
CA PRO A 17 10.15 -10.23 13.21
C PRO A 17 10.26 -11.58 13.91
N ALA A 18 10.19 -11.56 15.23
CA ALA A 18 9.81 -12.74 16.00
C ALA A 18 8.31 -13.00 15.84
N VAL A 19 7.95 -14.27 15.64
CA VAL A 19 6.56 -14.74 15.52
C VAL A 19 6.29 -15.76 16.61
N VAL A 20 5.22 -15.55 17.38
CA VAL A 20 4.73 -16.56 18.33
C VAL A 20 3.75 -17.46 17.59
N ALA A 21 4.21 -18.66 17.25
CA ALA A 21 3.55 -19.60 16.32
C ALA A 21 2.13 -20.01 16.75
N GLU A 22 1.89 -20.23 18.05
CA GLU A 22 0.59 -20.67 18.58
C GLU A 22 -0.55 -19.66 18.35
N ARG A 23 -0.20 -18.38 18.15
CA ARG A 23 -1.15 -17.27 18.01
C ARG A 23 -0.91 -16.41 16.77
N CYS A 24 -0.05 -16.87 15.84
CA CYS A 24 0.39 -16.13 14.65
C CYS A 24 0.67 -14.64 14.92
N THR A 25 1.26 -14.33 16.08
CA THR A 25 1.43 -12.94 16.51
C THR A 25 2.86 -12.49 16.28
N VAL A 26 3.00 -11.41 15.51
CA VAL A 26 4.26 -10.68 15.34
C VAL A 26 4.55 -9.90 16.63
N THR A 27 5.75 -10.03 17.20
CA THR A 27 6.11 -9.34 18.46
C THR A 27 7.37 -8.48 18.38
N GLY A 28 8.23 -8.71 17.39
CA GLY A 28 9.45 -7.94 17.16
C GLY A 28 9.55 -7.47 15.71
N GLY A 29 10.77 -7.22 15.26
CA GLY A 29 11.06 -6.76 13.90
C GLY A 29 11.20 -5.24 13.81
N ARG A 30 11.75 -4.78 12.69
CA ARG A 30 11.91 -3.36 12.39
C ARG A 30 11.55 -3.13 10.93
N TRP A 31 10.72 -2.13 10.65
CA TRP A 31 10.31 -1.77 9.30
C TRP A 31 10.71 -0.34 8.99
N TYR A 32 10.81 -0.06 7.70
CA TYR A 32 11.03 1.28 7.19
C TYR A 32 9.81 1.70 6.38
N SER A 33 9.09 2.69 6.89
CA SER A 33 7.99 3.33 6.18
C SER A 33 8.58 4.34 5.21
N TYR A 34 8.55 4.03 3.91
CA TYR A 34 9.15 4.93 2.93
C TYR A 34 8.28 6.16 2.61
N PHE A 35 7.02 6.18 3.06
CA PHE A 35 6.14 7.34 2.90
C PHE A 35 6.66 8.56 3.66
N ASP A 36 7.22 8.35 4.85
CA ASP A 36 7.68 9.39 5.76
C ASP A 36 9.12 9.18 6.25
N TYR A 37 9.80 8.15 5.75
CA TYR A 37 11.18 7.78 6.09
C TYR A 37 11.44 7.50 7.56
N ILE A 38 10.43 6.93 8.22
CA ILE A 38 10.50 6.56 9.62
C ILE A 38 10.76 5.06 9.75
N TYR A 39 11.71 4.72 10.62
CA TYR A 39 11.85 3.36 11.11
C TYR A 39 10.90 3.12 12.29
N VAL A 40 10.21 1.99 12.29
CA VAL A 40 9.33 1.57 13.39
C VAL A 40 9.79 0.22 13.92
N ASP A 41 9.97 0.15 15.24
CA ASP A 41 10.29 -1.09 15.95
C ASP A 41 9.00 -1.76 16.46
N GLY A 42 8.87 -3.05 16.14
CA GLY A 42 7.67 -3.82 16.43
C GLY A 42 6.44 -3.40 15.63
N PRO A 43 5.33 -4.15 15.76
CA PRO A 43 4.18 -3.99 14.87
C PRO A 43 3.21 -2.86 15.28
N ARG A 44 3.33 -2.29 16.48
CA ARG A 44 2.28 -1.40 17.04
C ARG A 44 2.16 -0.03 16.36
N GLY A 45 3.19 0.42 15.67
CA GLY A 45 3.20 1.72 14.97
C GLY A 45 3.07 1.59 13.45
N LEU A 46 2.69 0.41 12.97
CA LEU A 46 2.62 0.08 11.55
C LEU A 46 1.23 -0.42 11.19
N ASP A 47 0.80 -0.03 10.00
CA ASP A 47 -0.32 -0.66 9.31
C ASP A 47 0.21 -1.32 8.03
N ILE A 48 -0.52 -2.34 7.57
CA ILE A 48 -0.39 -2.81 6.19
C ILE A 48 -1.40 -2.04 5.36
N ASP A 49 -0.90 -1.23 4.44
CA ASP A 49 -1.69 -0.44 3.51
C ASP A 49 -1.79 -1.13 2.15
N HIS A 50 -2.95 -0.97 1.51
CA HIS A 50 -3.09 -1.24 0.08
C HIS A 50 -2.57 -0.02 -0.66
N LEU A 51 -1.49 -0.17 -1.43
CA LEU A 51 -0.87 0.98 -2.11
C LEU A 51 -1.92 1.76 -2.91
N VAL A 52 -2.75 1.07 -3.69
CA VAL A 52 -4.01 1.59 -4.22
C VAL A 52 -5.14 1.15 -3.27
N PRO A 53 -5.81 2.07 -2.54
CA PRO A 53 -6.84 1.72 -1.57
C PRO A 53 -7.98 0.87 -2.15
N LEU A 54 -8.65 0.07 -1.31
CA LEU A 54 -9.77 -0.77 -1.77
C LEU A 54 -10.95 0.04 -2.33
N ALA A 55 -11.22 1.23 -1.77
CA ALA A 55 -12.26 2.13 -2.26
C ALA A 55 -11.87 2.76 -3.60
N GLU A 56 -10.64 3.26 -3.72
CA GLU A 56 -10.10 3.75 -4.99
C GLU A 56 -10.14 2.66 -6.09
N ALA A 57 -9.73 1.44 -5.77
CA ALA A 57 -9.83 0.32 -6.71
C ALA A 57 -11.29 0.05 -7.16
N TRP A 58 -12.25 0.19 -6.25
CA TRP A 58 -13.67 0.02 -6.55
C TRP A 58 -14.16 1.03 -7.58
N ASP A 59 -13.83 2.30 -7.38
CA ASP A 59 -14.20 3.40 -8.28
C ASP A 59 -13.45 3.32 -9.62
N SER A 60 -12.21 2.84 -9.60
CA SER A 60 -11.38 2.54 -10.77
C SER A 60 -11.77 1.26 -11.54
N GLY A 61 -12.91 0.65 -11.23
CA GLY A 61 -13.51 -0.43 -12.02
C GLY A 61 -13.56 -1.80 -11.35
N ALA A 62 -12.99 -1.97 -10.15
CA ALA A 62 -13.09 -3.23 -9.42
C ALA A 62 -14.52 -3.58 -8.97
N ARG A 63 -15.43 -2.60 -8.99
CA ARG A 63 -16.86 -2.84 -8.74
C ARG A 63 -17.52 -3.82 -9.71
N GLU A 64 -17.01 -3.89 -10.95
CA GLU A 64 -17.50 -4.81 -11.99
C GLU A 64 -16.87 -6.21 -11.87
N TRP A 65 -15.88 -6.38 -10.98
CA TRP A 65 -15.24 -7.67 -10.79
C TRP A 65 -16.10 -8.62 -9.95
N ASP A 66 -16.00 -9.91 -10.29
CA ASP A 66 -16.53 -10.95 -9.43
C ASP A 66 -15.87 -10.92 -8.04
N PRO A 67 -16.54 -11.47 -7.00
CA PRO A 67 -16.00 -11.45 -5.64
C PRO A 67 -14.62 -12.09 -5.50
N LYS A 68 -14.33 -13.15 -6.28
CA LYS A 68 -13.06 -13.88 -6.19
C LYS A 68 -11.89 -13.02 -6.66
N ARG A 69 -12.08 -12.23 -7.73
CA ARG A 69 -11.05 -11.29 -8.21
C ARG A 69 -10.82 -10.15 -7.23
N ARG A 70 -11.87 -9.62 -6.58
CA ARG A 70 -11.72 -8.61 -5.52
C ARG A 70 -10.96 -9.16 -4.31
N GLU A 71 -11.25 -10.40 -3.90
CA GLU A 71 -10.49 -11.06 -2.83
C GLU A 71 -9.03 -11.27 -3.21
N ALA A 72 -8.76 -11.65 -4.46
CA ALA A 72 -7.39 -11.79 -4.96
C ALA A 72 -6.62 -10.47 -4.93
N TYR A 73 -7.26 -9.35 -5.28
CA TYR A 73 -6.68 -8.00 -5.18
C TYR A 73 -6.39 -7.63 -3.73
N ALA A 74 -7.36 -7.83 -2.83
CA ALA A 74 -7.22 -7.49 -1.42
C ALA A 74 -6.09 -8.28 -0.72
N ASN A 75 -5.70 -9.43 -1.28
CA ASN A 75 -4.68 -10.32 -0.75
C ASN A 75 -3.49 -10.51 -1.72
N ASP A 76 -3.22 -9.57 -2.63
CA ASP A 76 -2.13 -9.73 -3.60
C ASP A 76 -0.76 -9.76 -2.91
N LEU A 77 -0.21 -10.97 -2.80
CA LEU A 77 1.17 -11.22 -2.36
C LEU A 77 2.12 -11.47 -3.54
N GLY A 78 1.59 -11.50 -4.77
CA GLY A 78 2.36 -11.75 -5.98
C GLY A 78 3.11 -10.52 -6.49
N ASP A 79 2.75 -9.34 -5.98
CA ASP A 79 3.50 -8.10 -6.16
C ASP A 79 3.80 -7.48 -4.79
N SER A 80 5.08 -7.29 -4.50
CA SER A 80 5.55 -6.72 -3.25
C SER A 80 5.11 -5.27 -3.02
N THR A 81 4.54 -4.59 -4.02
CA THR A 81 4.07 -3.20 -3.95
C THR A 81 2.59 -3.09 -3.62
N SER A 82 1.80 -4.16 -3.79
CA SER A 82 0.35 -4.11 -3.53
C SER A 82 0.01 -3.92 -2.05
N LEU A 83 0.79 -4.54 -1.17
CA LEU A 83 0.65 -4.44 0.29
C LEU A 83 1.96 -3.97 0.92
N ILE A 84 1.92 -2.82 1.59
CA ILE A 84 3.12 -2.17 2.12
C ILE A 84 2.98 -1.90 3.62
N ALA A 85 4.06 -2.10 4.37
CA ALA A 85 4.13 -1.71 5.77
C ALA A 85 4.53 -0.23 5.87
N VAL A 86 3.64 0.60 6.42
CA VAL A 86 3.84 2.05 6.56
C VAL A 86 3.46 2.48 7.98
N THR A 87 3.90 3.67 8.41
CA THR A 87 3.46 4.19 9.71
C THR A 87 1.94 4.35 9.71
N THR A 88 1.30 4.03 10.83
CA THR A 88 -0.15 4.28 11.03
C THR A 88 -0.50 5.74 10.75
N ARG A 89 0.40 6.70 11.09
CA ARG A 89 0.21 8.12 10.80
C ARG A 89 0.08 8.40 9.30
N SER A 90 1.00 7.89 8.49
CA SER A 90 0.97 8.12 7.05
C SER A 90 -0.22 7.40 6.40
N ASN A 91 -0.53 6.18 6.86
CA ASN A 91 -1.70 5.44 6.40
C ASN A 91 -3.02 6.17 6.69
N CYS A 92 -3.22 6.67 7.92
CA CYS A 92 -4.39 7.47 8.26
C CYS A 92 -4.47 8.78 7.45
N SER A 93 -3.32 9.39 7.12
CA SER A 93 -3.29 10.60 6.29
C SER A 93 -3.66 10.31 4.84
N LYS A 94 -3.31 9.13 4.31
CA LYS A 94 -3.64 8.68 2.95
C LYS A 94 -5.09 8.23 2.87
N SER A 95 -5.58 7.41 3.79
CA SER A 95 -6.95 6.90 3.77
C SER A 95 -7.28 6.23 2.42
N GLU A 96 -8.37 6.65 1.77
CA GLU A 96 -8.81 6.19 0.45
C GLU A 96 -8.37 7.10 -0.72
N GLN A 97 -7.59 8.14 -0.43
CA GLN A 97 -7.21 9.17 -1.41
C GLN A 97 -6.27 8.61 -2.50
N ASP A 98 -6.47 9.12 -3.70
CA ASP A 98 -5.62 8.89 -4.87
C ASP A 98 -4.42 9.87 -4.90
N PRO A 99 -3.51 9.78 -5.88
CA PRO A 99 -2.41 10.73 -6.08
C PRO A 99 -2.82 12.20 -6.26
N ALA A 100 -4.04 12.49 -6.72
CA ALA A 100 -4.51 13.87 -6.86
C ALA A 100 -4.82 14.51 -5.50
N GLU A 101 -5.25 13.71 -4.53
CA GLU A 101 -5.62 14.15 -3.20
C GLU A 101 -4.50 13.97 -2.17
N TRP A 102 -3.69 12.91 -2.31
CA TRP A 102 -2.63 12.58 -1.37
C TRP A 102 -1.36 12.08 -2.06
N MET A 103 -0.23 12.64 -1.64
CA MET A 103 1.11 12.16 -1.98
C MET A 103 1.94 12.00 -0.70
N PRO A 104 2.94 11.10 -0.70
CA PRO A 104 3.85 10.97 0.43
C PRO A 104 4.43 12.33 0.83
N PRO A 105 4.44 12.67 2.13
CA PRO A 105 4.87 13.99 2.61
C PRO A 105 6.34 14.28 2.30
N SER A 106 7.14 13.25 2.01
CA SER A 106 8.50 13.43 1.56
C SER A 106 8.60 13.38 0.05
N GLY A 107 8.98 14.51 -0.58
CA GLY A 107 9.06 14.63 -2.03
C GLY A 107 9.97 13.62 -2.72
N SER A 108 11.03 13.13 -2.06
CA SER A 108 11.90 12.09 -2.65
C SER A 108 11.23 10.71 -2.74
N ALA A 109 10.09 10.50 -2.08
CA ALA A 109 9.29 9.29 -2.20
C ALA A 109 8.29 9.37 -3.36
N ALA A 110 8.03 10.56 -3.91
CA ALA A 110 6.99 10.78 -4.91
C ALA A 110 7.21 9.94 -6.18
N CYS A 111 8.42 9.96 -6.76
CA CYS A 111 8.75 9.16 -7.94
C CYS A 111 8.52 7.65 -7.70
N ARG A 112 9.01 7.14 -6.56
CA ARG A 112 8.79 5.74 -6.19
C ARG A 112 7.30 5.41 -6.03
N TYR A 113 6.55 6.25 -5.32
CA TYR A 113 5.13 6.06 -5.08
C TYR A 113 4.35 6.04 -6.40
N THR A 114 4.59 7.02 -7.29
CA THR A 114 3.98 7.10 -8.63
C THR A 114 4.28 5.84 -9.45
N CYS A 115 5.54 5.38 -9.52
CA CYS A 115 5.87 4.17 -10.27
C CYS A 115 5.20 2.91 -9.70
N GLU A 116 5.20 2.74 -8.38
CA GLU A 116 4.56 1.59 -7.74
C GLU A 116 3.03 1.64 -7.92
N TRP A 117 2.42 2.83 -7.82
CA TRP A 117 0.99 3.05 -8.02
C TRP A 117 0.55 2.68 -9.45
N THR A 118 1.25 3.20 -10.46
CA THR A 118 1.01 2.86 -11.87
C THR A 118 1.21 1.38 -12.13
N SER A 119 2.20 0.73 -11.50
CA SER A 119 2.44 -0.71 -11.61
C SER A 119 1.23 -1.51 -11.10
N VAL A 120 0.71 -1.18 -9.91
CA VAL A 120 -0.45 -1.87 -9.33
C VAL A 120 -1.70 -1.67 -10.19
N LYS A 121 -1.99 -0.43 -10.62
CA LYS A 121 -3.15 -0.16 -11.49
C LYS A 121 -3.04 -0.90 -12.82
N THR A 122 -1.87 -0.90 -13.45
CA THR A 122 -1.62 -1.62 -14.71
C THR A 122 -1.80 -3.14 -14.55
N ARG A 123 -1.20 -3.72 -13.50
CA ARG A 123 -1.27 -5.16 -13.21
C ARG A 123 -2.71 -5.64 -13.05
N TRP A 124 -3.55 -4.84 -12.38
CA TRP A 124 -4.92 -5.20 -12.07
C TRP A 124 -5.95 -4.69 -13.09
N GLY A 125 -5.52 -3.88 -14.06
CA GLY A 125 -6.39 -3.27 -15.07
C GLY A 125 -7.37 -2.27 -14.48
N LEU A 126 -6.91 -1.47 -13.52
CA LEU A 126 -7.66 -0.38 -12.91
C LEU A 126 -7.52 0.88 -13.76
N ALA A 127 -8.62 1.63 -13.88
CA ALA A 127 -8.62 2.91 -14.58
C ALA A 127 -7.86 3.99 -13.78
N VAL A 128 -7.47 5.05 -14.48
CA VAL A 128 -6.93 6.28 -13.91
C VAL A 128 -7.85 7.40 -14.35
N ASP A 129 -8.30 8.24 -13.42
CA ASP A 129 -9.10 9.40 -13.78
C ASP A 129 -8.24 10.59 -14.23
N GLN A 130 -8.88 11.67 -14.68
CA GLN A 130 -8.15 12.80 -15.25
C GLN A 130 -7.30 13.56 -14.22
N ALA A 131 -7.79 13.74 -13.00
CA ALA A 131 -7.08 14.49 -11.97
C ALA A 131 -5.87 13.68 -11.48
N GLU A 132 -6.08 12.38 -11.31
CA GLU A 132 -5.02 11.43 -10.99
C GLU A 132 -3.93 11.42 -12.07
N LEU A 133 -4.32 11.32 -13.35
CA LEU A 133 -3.39 11.29 -14.48
C LEU A 133 -2.51 12.54 -14.53
N GLU A 134 -3.09 13.72 -14.31
CA GLU A 134 -2.35 14.98 -14.32
C GLU A 134 -1.21 15.00 -13.28
N VAL A 135 -1.45 14.44 -12.09
CA VAL A 135 -0.39 14.33 -11.07
C VAL A 135 0.63 13.26 -11.43
N LEU A 136 0.21 12.10 -11.92
CA LEU A 136 1.13 11.04 -12.33
C LEU A 136 2.08 11.51 -13.44
N ASP A 137 1.55 12.20 -14.46
CA ASP A 137 2.33 12.73 -15.57
C ASP A 137 3.29 13.84 -15.13
N ALA A 138 2.87 14.72 -14.22
CA ALA A 138 3.72 15.78 -13.69
C ALA A 138 4.97 15.22 -12.97
N ILE A 139 4.82 14.13 -12.21
CA ILE A 139 5.94 13.49 -11.49
C ILE A 139 6.90 12.75 -12.43
N VAL A 140 6.42 12.23 -13.56
CA VAL A 140 7.26 11.50 -14.53
C VAL A 140 8.04 12.47 -15.44
N ALA A 141 7.57 13.70 -15.58
CA ALA A 141 8.21 14.72 -16.42
C ALA A 141 9.40 15.45 -15.76
N ASP A 142 9.57 15.30 -14.44
CA ASP A 142 10.68 15.87 -13.63
C ASP A 142 11.93 14.97 -13.61
#